data_AF-B7PRA1-F1
#
_entry.id   AF-B7PRA1-F1
#
_cell.length_a   1.000
_cell.length_b   1.000
_cell.length_c   1.000
_cell.angle_alpha   90.00
_cell.angle_beta   90.00
_cell.angle_gamma   90.00
#
_symmetry.space_group_name_H-M   'P 1'
#
loop_
_entity.id
_entity.type
_entity.pdbx_description
1 polymer ?
#
loop_
_entity_poly.entity_id
_entity_poly.type
_entity_poly.pdbx_seq_one_letter_code
_entity_poly.pdbx_strand_id
1 'polypeptide(L)'
;LKLLYIMILFIFNISPNFPAENVCRAPHPEPVCAPDAPIKSIFYFDDRTDQCEKYTGCGGGLNDFESIRSCKDACPYGKFCAYS
;
A
#
# COMPACT_ATOMS: atom_id res chain seq x y z
N LEU A 1 -12.20 -0.37 25.87
CA LEU A 1 -10.80 -0.19 25.42
C LEU A 1 -10.64 -0.19 23.90
N LYS A 2 -11.01 -1.26 23.17
CA LYS A 2 -10.88 -1.32 21.68
C LYS A 2 -11.63 -0.20 20.94
N LEU A 3 -12.86 0.14 21.37
CA LEU A 3 -13.66 1.21 20.74
C LEU A 3 -13.05 2.60 20.95
N LEU A 4 -12.53 2.88 22.15
CA LEU A 4 -11.83 4.13 22.45
C LEU A 4 -10.52 4.26 21.65
N TYR A 5 -9.79 3.15 21.45
CA TYR A 5 -8.57 3.13 20.63
C TYR A 5 -8.86 3.42 19.15
N ILE A 6 -9.89 2.79 18.57
CA ILE A 6 -10.33 3.07 17.20
C ILE A 6 -10.73 4.55 17.04
N MET A 7 -11.48 5.09 18.00
CA MET A 7 -11.84 6.51 17.99
C MET A 7 -10.63 7.44 18.09
N ILE A 8 -9.63 7.10 18.90
CA ILE A 8 -8.36 7.86 18.99
C ILE A 8 -7.62 7.85 17.65
N LEU A 9 -7.56 6.70 16.95
CA LEU A 9 -6.95 6.60 15.62
C LEU A 9 -7.62 7.51 14.58
N PHE A 10 -8.96 7.60 14.60
CA PHE A 10 -9.71 8.52 13.74
C PHE A 10 -9.46 10.00 14.07
N ILE A 11 -9.29 10.37 15.35
CA ILE A 11 -9.01 11.75 15.76
C ILE A 11 -7.60 12.20 15.32
N PHE A 12 -6.61 11.31 15.38
CA PHE A 12 -5.24 11.60 14.98
C PHE A 12 -4.93 11.31 13.51
N ASN A 13 -5.93 10.94 12.69
CA ASN A 13 -5.76 10.48 11.30
C ASN A 13 -4.74 9.33 11.15
N ILE A 14 -4.56 8.52 12.19
CA ILE A 14 -3.67 7.37 12.14
C ILE A 14 -4.45 6.21 11.51
N SER A 15 -4.05 5.78 10.32
CA SER A 15 -4.65 4.60 9.68
C SER A 15 -4.41 3.38 10.56
N PRO A 16 -5.45 2.67 11.05
CA PRO A 16 -5.30 1.54 11.99
C PRO A 16 -4.57 0.33 11.43
N ASN A 17 -4.30 0.32 10.13
CA ASN A 17 -3.89 -0.85 9.38
C ASN A 17 -2.60 -0.56 8.61
N PHE A 18 -1.53 -0.20 9.31
CA PHE A 18 -0.20 -0.36 8.75
C PHE A 18 -0.01 -1.85 8.45
N PRO A 19 0.17 -2.26 7.19
CA PRO A 19 0.55 -3.62 6.87
C PRO A 19 1.86 -3.95 7.58
N ALA A 20 2.05 -5.21 7.96
CA ALA A 20 3.37 -5.66 8.37
C ALA A 20 4.36 -5.43 7.21
N GLU A 21 5.62 -5.07 7.51
CA GLU A 21 6.61 -4.69 6.48
C GLU A 21 6.77 -5.76 5.37
N ASN A 22 6.65 -7.04 5.74
CA ASN A 22 6.70 -8.14 4.79
C ASN A 22 5.56 -8.12 3.75
N VAL A 23 4.44 -7.46 4.05
CA VAL A 23 3.36 -7.20 3.08
C VAL A 23 3.79 -6.13 2.09
N CYS A 24 4.39 -5.04 2.57
CA CYS A 24 4.92 -3.98 1.71
C CYS A 24 6.04 -4.49 0.80
N ARG A 25 6.90 -5.38 1.31
CA ARG A 25 8.00 -5.98 0.55
C ARG A 25 7.61 -7.26 -0.21
N ALA A 26 6.31 -7.62 -0.22
CA ALA A 26 5.85 -8.79 -0.93
C ALA A 26 6.02 -8.58 -2.45
N PRO A 27 6.47 -9.60 -3.21
CA PRO A 27 6.53 -9.52 -4.66
C PRO A 27 5.18 -9.12 -5.24
N HIS A 28 5.17 -8.07 -6.07
CA HIS A 28 3.98 -7.66 -6.78
C HIS A 28 3.76 -8.60 -7.99
N PRO A 29 2.64 -9.33 -8.04
CA PRO A 29 2.40 -10.32 -9.09
C PRO A 29 2.09 -9.63 -10.44
N GLU A 30 2.89 -9.96 -11.46
CA GLU A 30 2.62 -9.61 -12.86
C GLU A 30 2.95 -10.82 -13.74
N PRO A 31 2.10 -11.24 -14.70
CA PRO A 31 1.87 -10.44 -15.91
C PRO A 31 0.50 -10.65 -16.62
N VAL A 32 -0.48 -11.36 -16.04
CA VAL A 32 -1.68 -11.77 -16.77
C VAL A 32 -2.93 -11.53 -15.94
N CYS A 33 -3.78 -10.66 -16.47
CA CYS A 33 -5.12 -10.45 -15.97
C CYS A 33 -6.09 -11.48 -16.55
N ALA A 34 -7.12 -11.84 -15.79
CA ALA A 34 -8.21 -12.63 -16.32
C ALA A 34 -8.91 -11.86 -17.47
N PRO A 35 -9.55 -12.55 -18.44
CA PRO A 35 -10.12 -11.91 -19.64
C PRO A 35 -11.05 -10.72 -19.36
N ASP A 36 -11.83 -10.79 -18.27
CA ASP A 36 -12.80 -9.77 -17.87
C ASP A 36 -12.36 -8.94 -16.67
N ALA A 37 -11.09 -9.07 -16.25
CA ALA A 37 -10.59 -8.29 -15.12
C ALA A 37 -10.38 -6.82 -15.52
N PRO A 38 -10.91 -5.85 -14.75
CA PRO A 38 -10.73 -4.44 -15.06
C PRO A 38 -9.26 -4.04 -14.88
N ILE A 39 -8.71 -3.38 -15.90
CA ILE A 39 -7.38 -2.77 -15.83
C ILE A 39 -7.48 -1.42 -15.13
N LYS A 40 -6.65 -1.22 -14.10
CA LYS A 40 -6.61 -0.01 -13.29
C LYS A 40 -5.16 0.41 -13.00
N SER A 41 -5.00 1.67 -12.61
CA SER A 41 -3.75 2.15 -12.02
C SER A 41 -3.64 1.65 -10.59
N ILE A 42 -2.53 0.98 -10.27
CA ILE A 42 -2.23 0.40 -8.97
C ILE A 42 -0.90 1.01 -8.51
N PHE A 43 -0.78 1.25 -7.21
CA PHE A 43 0.49 1.62 -6.60
C PHE A 43 0.91 0.50 -5.66
N TYR A 44 2.19 0.14 -5.65
CA TYR A 44 2.73 -0.90 -4.78
C TYR A 44 4.12 -0.50 -4.28
N PHE A 45 4.56 -1.04 -3.15
CA PHE A 45 5.91 -0.81 -2.67
C PHE A 45 6.87 -1.82 -3.32
N ASP A 46 7.85 -1.35 -4.08
CA ASP A 46 8.88 -2.19 -4.70
C ASP A 46 10.07 -2.34 -3.74
N ASP A 47 10.25 -3.56 -3.24
CA ASP A 47 11.33 -3.94 -2.33
C ASP A 47 12.74 -3.66 -2.90
N ARG A 48 12.89 -3.63 -4.22
CA ARG A 48 14.18 -3.39 -4.89
C ARG A 48 14.54 -1.92 -4.94
N THR A 49 13.55 -1.04 -5.06
CA THR A 49 13.75 0.41 -5.18
C THR A 49 13.44 1.16 -3.90
N ASP A 50 12.88 0.48 -2.90
CA ASP A 50 12.44 1.02 -1.61
C ASP A 50 11.45 2.20 -1.81
N GLN A 51 10.56 2.07 -2.80
CA GLN A 51 9.67 3.14 -3.23
C GLN A 51 8.29 2.60 -3.63
N CYS A 52 7.28 3.46 -3.47
CA CYS A 52 5.95 3.23 -4.04
C CYS A 52 5.96 3.55 -5.54
N GLU A 53 5.72 2.54 -6.38
CA GLU A 53 5.73 2.64 -7.84
C GLU A 53 4.34 2.41 -8.43
N LYS A 54 4.13 2.90 -9.66
CA LYS A 54 2.87 2.74 -10.37
C LYS A 54 2.93 1.52 -11.30
N TYR A 55 1.94 0.65 -11.17
CA TYR A 55 1.62 -0.41 -12.11
C TYR A 55 0.28 -0.14 -12.81
N THR A 56 0.09 -0.69 -14.01
CA THR A 56 -1.21 -0.70 -14.71
C THR A 56 -1.61 -2.14 -15.02
N GLY A 57 -2.62 -2.64 -14.31
CA GLY A 57 -3.10 -4.01 -14.44
C GLY A 57 -4.32 -4.27 -13.56
N CYS A 58 -4.59 -5.53 -13.26
CA CYS A 58 -5.75 -5.96 -12.47
C CYS A 58 -5.48 -5.98 -10.96
N GLY A 59 -4.24 -6.20 -10.55
CA GLY A 59 -3.84 -6.29 -9.14
C GLY A 59 -4.63 -7.35 -8.38
N GLY A 60 -4.73 -7.17 -7.06
CA GLY A 60 -5.45 -8.03 -6.13
C GLY A 60 -4.66 -8.40 -4.87
N GLY A 61 -3.41 -7.93 -4.73
CA GLY A 61 -2.56 -8.19 -3.57
C GLY A 61 -2.80 -7.23 -2.40
N LEU A 62 -2.25 -7.57 -1.23
CA LEU A 62 -2.22 -6.66 -0.06
C LEU A 62 -1.18 -5.53 -0.23
N ASN A 63 -0.26 -5.67 -1.18
CA ASN A 63 0.70 -4.64 -1.59
C ASN A 63 0.14 -3.76 -2.73
N ASP A 64 -1.18 -3.67 -2.88
CA ASP A 64 -1.82 -2.91 -3.96
C ASP A 64 -2.65 -1.77 -3.38
N PHE A 65 -2.35 -0.54 -3.80
CA PHE A 65 -2.95 0.69 -3.30
C PHE A 65 -3.54 1.51 -4.44
N GLU A 66 -4.62 2.25 -4.17
CA GLU A 66 -5.32 3.04 -5.18
C GLU A 66 -4.62 4.37 -5.50
N SER A 67 -3.75 4.83 -4.60
CA SER A 67 -3.01 6.08 -4.78
C SER A 67 -1.58 5.99 -4.24
N ILE A 68 -0.71 6.85 -4.76
CA ILE A 68 0.66 7.01 -4.26
C ILE A 68 0.68 7.40 -2.77
N ARG A 69 -0.30 8.22 -2.33
CA ARG A 69 -0.41 8.65 -0.94
C ARG A 69 -0.76 7.47 -0.04
N SER A 70 -1.79 6.69 -0.39
CA SER A 70 -2.16 5.51 0.39
C SER A 70 -1.04 4.47 0.45
N CYS A 71 -0.24 4.31 -0.61
CA CYS A 71 0.94 3.44 -0.58
C CYS A 71 1.99 3.94 0.42
N LYS A 72 2.35 5.24 0.36
CA LYS A 72 3.34 5.83 1.27
C LYS A 72 2.88 5.83 2.73
N ASP A 73 1.60 6.12 2.95
CA ASP A 73 0.99 6.13 4.28
C ASP A 73 0.92 4.70 4.85
N ALA A 74 0.66 3.67 4.03
CA ALA A 74 0.62 2.29 4.48
C ALA A 74 2.00 1.66 4.63
N CYS A 75 2.91 1.94 3.69
CA CYS A 75 4.27 1.40 3.62
C CYS A 75 5.31 2.51 3.80
N PRO A 76 5.49 3.05 5.03
CA PRO A 76 6.40 4.14 5.33
C PRO A 76 7.87 3.66 5.41
N TYR A 77 8.24 2.69 4.58
CA TYR A 77 9.56 2.09 4.51
C TYR A 77 10.33 2.72 3.34
N GLY A 78 11.66 2.63 3.35
CA GLY A 78 12.48 3.07 2.22
C GLY A 78 13.01 4.52 2.29
N LYS A 79 13.56 4.99 1.16
CA LYS A 79 14.56 6.08 1.14
C LYS A 79 14.07 7.49 1.51
N PHE A 80 12.77 7.71 1.70
CA PHE A 80 12.24 9.07 1.85
C PHE A 80 11.16 9.28 2.93
N CYS A 81 10.97 8.38 3.89
CA CYS A 81 9.99 8.58 4.96
C CYS A 81 10.49 9.43 6.15
N ALA A 82 11.66 10.07 6.05
CA ALA A 82 12.20 10.91 7.13
C ALA A 82 11.89 12.42 7.01
N TYR A 83 11.29 12.90 5.92
CA TYR A 83 11.03 14.35 5.73
C TYR A 83 9.71 14.62 4.99
N SER A 84 8.59 14.56 5.71
CA SER A 84 7.38 15.32 5.36
C SER A 84 6.54 15.55 6.62
#